data_AF-A0A846SX92-F1
#
_entry.id   AF-A0A846SX92-F1
#
_cell.length_a   1.000
_cell.length_b   1.000
_cell.length_c   1.000
_cell.angle_alpha   90.00
_cell.angle_beta   90.00
_cell.angle_gamma   90.00
#
_symmetry.space_group_name_H-M   'P 1'
#
loop_
_entity.id
_entity.type
_entity.pdbx_description
1 polymer ?
#
loop_
_entity_poly.entity_id
_entity_poly.type
_entity_poly.pdbx_seq_one_letter_code
_entity_poly.pdbx_strand_id
1 'polypeptide(L)'
;TGRQANHVHRNLLQPHDGTQARTGDHPQDELGNTVTLTLAEHPLEPGRGYLGVNVENDVTAYMSSGELPWKIRVAIWLYGLFMWILFLSLALGLGNLLPLGPFDGGRMFLLFLQGRFTEERAKAIWTKVSVLLLIILLCLVFIPMIRAILSDHILPLLG
;
A
#
# COMPACT_ATOMS: atom_id res chain seq x y z
N THR A 1 3.70 7.82 59.81
CA THR A 1 3.47 7.33 58.44
C THR A 1 3.41 8.51 57.48
N GLY A 2 4.43 8.69 56.63
CA GLY A 2 4.47 9.57 55.42
C GLY A 2 4.36 11.09 55.65
N ARG A 3 4.82 12.00 54.78
CA ARG A 3 5.60 11.96 53.53
C ARG A 3 5.96 13.43 53.17
N GLN A 4 7.11 13.61 52.52
CA GLN A 4 7.50 14.73 51.62
C GLN A 4 7.81 16.14 52.20
N ALA A 5 9.10 16.42 52.34
CA ALA A 5 9.67 17.76 52.15
C ALA A 5 10.53 17.70 50.88
N ASN A 6 10.14 18.41 49.83
CA ASN A 6 10.87 18.48 48.56
C ASN A 6 11.63 19.82 48.54
N HIS A 7 12.88 19.80 48.99
CA HIS A 7 13.77 20.95 48.91
C HIS A 7 14.73 20.79 47.72
N VAL A 8 14.55 21.69 46.77
CA VAL A 8 15.46 22.18 45.73
C VAL A 8 16.93 21.82 45.95
N HIS A 9 17.54 21.16 44.96
CA HIS A 9 19.01 21.11 44.83
C HIS A 9 19.44 21.63 43.46
N ARG A 10 20.14 22.78 43.51
CA ARG A 10 20.92 23.38 42.44
C ARG A 10 22.15 22.51 42.15
N ASN A 11 22.46 22.27 40.88
CA ASN A 11 23.81 21.98 40.37
C ASN A 11 23.94 22.77 39.06
N LEU A 12 24.57 23.96 39.05
CA LEU A 12 26.02 24.18 38.87
C LEU A 12 26.55 23.60 37.55
N LEU A 13 26.43 24.37 36.47
CA LEU A 13 27.41 24.36 35.39
C LEU A 13 27.87 25.80 35.19
N GLN A 14 29.13 26.06 35.53
CA GLN A 14 29.78 27.36 35.44
C GLN A 14 29.86 27.79 33.97
N PRO A 15 29.61 29.08 33.64
CA PRO A 15 29.86 29.58 32.30
C PRO A 15 31.37 29.74 32.13
N HIS A 16 31.99 28.88 31.31
CA HIS A 16 33.36 29.09 30.88
C HIS A 16 33.35 30.13 29.76
N ASP A 17 34.12 31.19 29.99
CA ASP A 17 34.34 32.31 29.09
C ASP A 17 34.82 31.82 27.71
N GLY A 18 34.26 32.41 26.64
CA GLY A 18 34.80 32.24 25.29
C GLY A 18 33.76 32.17 24.17
N THR A 19 33.58 33.29 23.48
CA THR A 19 33.03 33.45 22.11
C THR A 19 31.52 33.68 22.00
N GLN A 20 31.15 34.96 22.08
CA GLN A 20 29.84 35.44 21.64
C GLN A 20 29.69 35.23 20.12
N ALA A 21 28.67 34.46 19.72
CA ALA A 21 28.22 34.42 18.33
C ALA A 21 27.66 35.80 17.97
N ARG A 22 28.42 36.57 17.18
CA ARG A 22 28.03 37.88 16.67
C ARG A 22 27.20 37.68 15.40
N THR A 23 25.87 37.66 15.55
CA THR A 23 24.91 37.97 14.49
C THR A 23 23.82 38.79 15.15
N GLY A 24 23.60 40.00 14.62
CA GLY A 24 22.61 40.94 15.10
C GLY A 24 21.22 40.30 15.15
N ASP A 25 20.45 40.74 16.14
CA ASP A 25 19.09 40.33 16.49
C ASP A 25 19.04 39.13 17.45
N HIS A 26 18.99 39.46 18.75
CA HIS A 26 18.66 38.50 19.80
C HIS A 26 17.26 37.93 19.56
N PRO A 27 17.05 36.60 19.69
CA PRO A 27 15.72 36.02 19.64
C PRO A 27 14.85 36.64 20.74
N GLN A 28 13.79 37.33 20.35
CA GLN A 28 12.81 37.92 21.26
C GLN A 28 11.57 37.03 21.30
N ASP A 29 11.01 36.82 22.48
CA ASP A 29 9.67 36.21 22.61
C ASP A 29 8.59 37.18 22.08
N GLU A 30 7.33 36.72 21.98
CA GLU A 30 6.21 37.55 21.50
C GLU A 30 5.96 38.82 22.36
N LEU A 31 6.64 38.96 23.50
CA LEU A 31 6.57 40.10 24.41
C LEU A 31 7.82 41.01 24.34
N GLY A 32 8.80 40.71 23.47
CA GLY A 32 10.02 41.51 23.31
C GLY A 32 11.16 41.17 24.28
N ASN A 33 11.06 40.09 25.07
CA ASN A 33 12.11 39.71 26.01
C ASN A 33 13.24 38.94 25.31
N THR A 34 14.48 39.24 25.69
CA THR A 34 15.67 38.54 25.18
C THR A 34 15.75 37.12 25.74
N VAL A 35 15.78 36.11 24.87
CA VAL A 35 15.94 34.71 25.25
C VAL A 35 17.37 34.24 24.93
N THR A 36 18.09 33.78 25.94
CA THR A 36 19.43 33.20 25.79
C THR A 36 19.33 31.73 25.42
N LEU A 37 19.87 31.35 24.26
CA LEU A 37 19.92 29.96 23.78
C LEU A 37 21.33 29.38 23.96
N THR A 38 21.43 28.21 24.58
CA THR A 38 22.69 27.45 24.65
C THR A 38 22.80 26.55 23.42
N LEU A 39 23.83 26.78 22.60
CA LEU A 39 24.09 26.03 21.38
C LEU A 39 24.92 24.75 21.65
N ALA A 40 24.72 23.72 20.85
CA ALA A 40 25.55 22.51 20.87
C ALA A 40 26.90 22.77 20.18
N GLU A 41 27.93 21.98 20.48
CA GLU A 41 29.24 22.12 19.85
C GLU A 41 29.23 21.65 18.39
N HIS A 42 29.93 22.37 17.51
CA HIS A 42 30.00 22.08 16.08
C HIS A 42 30.80 20.79 15.84
N PRO A 43 30.26 19.81 15.10
CA PRO A 43 30.86 18.47 14.99
C PRO A 43 32.22 18.44 14.27
N LEU A 44 32.56 19.50 13.54
CA LEU A 44 33.84 19.64 12.83
C LEU A 44 34.75 20.75 13.39
N GLU A 45 34.23 21.60 14.28
CA GLU A 45 34.96 22.77 14.79
C GLU A 45 34.74 22.91 16.31
N PRO A 46 35.60 22.28 17.12
CA PRO A 46 35.50 22.33 18.56
C PRO A 46 35.46 23.78 19.09
N GLY A 47 34.57 24.05 20.03
CA GLY A 47 34.35 25.36 20.64
C GLY A 47 33.42 26.32 19.89
N ARG A 48 32.87 25.96 18.72
CA ARG A 48 31.82 26.77 18.06
C ARG A 48 30.42 26.23 18.34
N GLY A 49 29.49 27.13 18.68
CA GLY A 49 28.07 26.80 18.79
C GLY A 49 27.46 26.52 17.42
N TYR A 50 26.71 25.43 17.29
CA TYR A 50 26.02 24.99 16.09
C TYR A 50 24.53 24.72 16.37
N LEU A 51 23.67 25.16 15.45
CA LEU A 51 22.25 24.85 15.42
C LEU A 51 21.95 24.16 14.10
N GLY A 52 21.73 22.85 14.15
CA GLY A 52 21.33 22.08 12.97
C GLY A 52 19.83 22.16 12.75
N VAL A 53 19.40 22.40 11.51
CA VAL A 53 18.01 22.22 11.08
C VAL A 53 17.96 20.93 10.27
N ASN A 54 17.32 19.90 10.81
CA ASN A 54 17.01 18.70 10.05
C ASN A 54 15.60 18.85 9.47
N VAL A 55 15.51 18.99 8.14
CA VAL A 55 14.23 18.96 7.43
C VAL A 55 13.99 17.52 7.03
N GLU A 56 13.31 16.77 7.89
CA GLU A 56 12.91 15.41 7.59
C GLU A 56 11.69 15.45 6.64
N ASN A 57 11.78 14.76 5.51
CA ASN A 57 10.67 14.68 4.56
C ASN A 57 9.57 13.81 5.16
N ASP A 58 8.51 14.45 5.63
CA ASP A 58 7.40 13.89 6.39
C ASP A 58 6.64 12.73 5.69
N VAL A 59 6.88 12.46 4.41
CA VAL A 59 6.22 11.34 3.71
C VAL A 59 6.55 10.00 4.37
N THR A 60 7.78 9.82 4.84
CA THR A 60 8.20 8.60 5.55
C THR A 60 7.73 8.61 7.01
N ALA A 61 7.66 9.78 7.64
CA ALA A 61 7.17 9.96 9.01
C ALA A 61 5.65 9.72 9.12
N TYR A 62 4.83 10.15 8.15
CA TYR A 62 3.39 9.87 8.12
C TYR A 62 3.07 8.40 7.81
N MET A 63 3.92 7.72 7.04
CA MET A 63 3.78 6.27 6.83
C MET A 63 4.17 5.46 8.08
N SER A 64 5.13 5.93 8.88
CA SER A 64 5.60 5.24 10.09
C SER A 64 4.82 5.61 11.37
N SER A 65 4.26 6.82 11.46
CA SER A 65 3.48 7.31 12.61
C SER A 65 2.05 6.76 12.66
N GLY A 66 1.56 6.18 11.56
CA GLY A 66 0.19 5.70 11.44
C GLY A 66 -0.85 6.81 11.32
N GLU A 67 -0.44 8.08 11.29
CA GLU A 67 -1.30 9.26 11.18
C GLU A 67 -1.32 9.83 9.75
N LEU A 68 -1.68 9.00 8.76
CA LEU A 68 -1.96 9.52 7.43
C LEU A 68 -3.13 10.54 7.49
N PRO A 69 -3.00 11.71 6.84
CA PRO A 69 -4.10 12.65 6.66
C PRO A 69 -5.33 11.94 6.06
N TRP A 70 -6.52 12.25 6.57
CA TRP A 70 -7.77 11.59 6.16
C TRP A 70 -8.00 11.64 4.63
N LYS A 71 -7.58 12.73 3.97
CA LYS A 71 -7.63 12.88 2.51
C LYS A 71 -6.83 11.82 1.77
N ILE A 72 -5.63 11.50 2.27
CA ILE A 72 -4.76 10.47 1.67
C ILE A 72 -5.37 9.08 1.89
N ARG A 73 -5.94 8.82 3.09
CA ARG A 73 -6.64 7.54 3.34
C ARG A 73 -7.83 7.33 2.40
N VAL A 74 -8.64 8.37 2.19
CA VAL A 74 -9.76 8.34 1.25
C VAL A 74 -9.26 8.13 -0.18
N ALA A 75 -8.19 8.79 -0.59
CA ALA A 75 -7.60 8.62 -1.92
C ALA A 75 -7.09 7.18 -2.15
N ILE A 76 -6.41 6.59 -1.17
CA ILE A 76 -5.95 5.18 -1.24
C ILE A 76 -7.14 4.22 -1.31
N TRP A 77 -8.18 4.47 -0.52
CA TRP A 77 -9.41 3.67 -0.56
C TRP A 77 -10.12 3.75 -1.92
N LEU A 78 -10.28 4.95 -2.47
CA LEU A 78 -10.87 5.17 -3.80
C LEU A 78 -10.03 4.52 -4.88
N TYR A 79 -8.70 4.64 -4.81
CA TYR A 79 -7.80 3.95 -5.73
C TYR A 79 -8.02 2.43 -5.68
N GLY A 80 -8.07 1.85 -4.48
CA GLY A 80 -8.39 0.44 -4.31
C GLY A 80 -9.74 0.07 -4.92
N LEU A 81 -10.77 0.88 -4.70
CA LEU A 81 -12.10 0.68 -5.29
C LEU A 81 -12.06 0.70 -6.82
N PHE A 82 -11.40 1.68 -7.43
CA PHE A 82 -11.28 1.75 -8.89
C PHE A 82 -10.47 0.59 -9.46
N MET A 83 -9.43 0.13 -8.76
CA MET A 83 -8.68 -1.06 -9.14
C MET A 83 -9.56 -2.32 -9.10
N TRP A 84 -10.42 -2.45 -8.08
CA TRP A 84 -11.40 -3.53 -8.01
C TRP A 84 -12.42 -3.46 -9.14
N ILE A 85 -12.98 -2.28 -9.41
CA ILE A 85 -13.93 -2.09 -10.51
C ILE A 85 -13.26 -2.46 -11.83
N LEU A 86 -12.05 -1.94 -12.10
CA LEU A 86 -11.30 -2.24 -13.31
C LEU A 86 -11.05 -3.75 -13.46
N PHE A 87 -10.58 -4.40 -12.39
CA PHE A 87 -10.31 -5.83 -12.39
C PHE A 87 -11.58 -6.66 -12.65
N LEU A 88 -12.69 -6.33 -11.96
CA LEU A 88 -13.96 -7.03 -12.13
C LEU A 88 -14.55 -6.81 -13.52
N SER A 89 -14.55 -5.57 -14.02
CA SER A 89 -15.01 -5.26 -15.37
C SER A 89 -14.17 -5.98 -16.43
N LEU A 90 -12.85 -6.02 -16.25
CA LEU A 90 -11.96 -6.73 -17.15
C LEU A 90 -12.19 -8.25 -17.09
N ALA A 91 -12.31 -8.84 -15.89
CA ALA A 91 -12.55 -10.26 -15.72
C ALA A 91 -13.90 -10.70 -16.32
N LEU A 92 -14.97 -9.93 -16.08
CA LEU A 92 -16.28 -10.19 -16.66
C LEU A 92 -16.27 -10.02 -18.19
N GLY A 93 -15.61 -8.97 -18.70
CA GLY A 93 -15.46 -8.74 -20.14
C GLY A 93 -14.68 -9.86 -20.83
N LEU A 94 -13.57 -10.29 -20.23
CA LEU A 94 -12.76 -11.41 -20.73
C LEU A 94 -13.55 -12.72 -20.68
N GLY A 95 -14.28 -12.97 -19.59
CA GLY A 95 -15.16 -14.13 -19.46
C GLY A 95 -16.23 -14.17 -20.56
N ASN A 96 -16.87 -13.02 -20.85
CA ASN A 96 -17.87 -12.93 -21.91
C ASN A 96 -17.25 -13.05 -23.32
N LEU A 97 -15.98 -12.69 -23.50
CA LEU A 97 -15.27 -12.82 -24.78
C LEU A 97 -14.76 -14.25 -25.03
N LEU A 98 -14.87 -15.17 -24.07
CA LEU A 98 -14.52 -16.56 -24.29
C LEU A 98 -15.35 -17.16 -25.44
N PRO A 99 -14.74 -17.98 -26.33
CA PRO A 99 -15.45 -18.60 -27.44
C PRO A 99 -16.27 -19.80 -26.94
N LEU A 100 -17.24 -19.50 -26.08
CA LEU A 100 -18.14 -20.43 -25.42
C LEU A 100 -19.57 -20.11 -25.81
N GLY A 101 -20.37 -21.13 -26.11
CA GLY A 101 -21.72 -20.97 -26.66
C GLY A 101 -22.69 -20.03 -25.92
N PRO A 102 -22.77 -20.02 -24.57
CA PRO A 102 -23.68 -19.11 -23.86
C PRO A 102 -23.17 -17.67 -23.72
N PHE A 103 -21.90 -17.40 -24.05
CA PHE A 103 -21.28 -16.09 -23.92
C PHE A 103 -21.19 -15.38 -25.29
N ASP A 104 -21.13 -14.05 -25.30
CA ASP A 104 -21.12 -13.27 -26.56
C ASP A 104 -19.90 -13.58 -27.44
N GLY A 105 -18.75 -13.86 -26.82
CA GLY A 105 -17.52 -14.25 -27.48
C GLY A 105 -17.66 -15.53 -28.30
N GLY A 106 -18.49 -16.48 -27.86
CA GLY A 106 -18.84 -17.66 -28.63
C GLY A 106 -19.52 -17.29 -29.95
N ARG A 107 -20.46 -16.36 -29.90
CA ARG A 107 -21.18 -15.92 -31.11
C ARG A 107 -20.30 -15.11 -32.04
N MET A 108 -19.45 -14.23 -31.51
CA MET A 108 -18.47 -13.49 -32.30
C MET A 108 -17.47 -14.43 -32.98
N PHE A 109 -16.99 -15.46 -32.25
CA PHE A 109 -16.09 -16.47 -32.81
C PHE A 109 -16.75 -17.28 -33.94
N LEU A 110 -18.03 -17.64 -33.80
CA LEU A 110 -18.77 -18.32 -34.86
C LEU A 110 -18.87 -17.45 -36.12
N LEU A 111 -19.22 -16.16 -35.98
CA LEU A 111 -19.30 -15.22 -37.11
C LEU A 111 -17.95 -15.08 -37.82
N PHE A 112 -16.86 -14.99 -37.06
CA PHE A 112 -15.50 -14.96 -37.62
C PHE A 112 -15.20 -16.24 -38.42
N LEU A 113 -15.53 -17.42 -37.89
CA LEU A 113 -15.34 -18.69 -38.59
C LEU A 113 -16.20 -18.80 -39.85
N GLN A 114 -17.45 -18.34 -39.81
CA GLN A 114 -18.35 -18.31 -40.96
C GLN A 114 -17.84 -17.38 -42.08
N GLY A 115 -17.08 -16.34 -41.75
CA GLY A 115 -16.40 -15.51 -42.75
C GLY A 115 -15.24 -16.20 -43.47
N ARG A 116 -14.71 -17.31 -42.93
CA ARG A 116 -13.49 -17.96 -43.44
C ARG A 116 -13.69 -19.40 -43.95
N PHE A 117 -14.72 -20.08 -43.49
CA PHE A 117 -15.03 -21.48 -43.78
C PHE A 117 -16.49 -21.66 -44.19
N THR A 118 -16.83 -22.84 -44.72
CA THR A 118 -18.22 -23.22 -44.96
C THR A 118 -18.99 -23.29 -43.64
N GLU A 119 -20.30 -23.01 -43.69
CA GLU A 119 -21.15 -22.95 -42.49
C GLU A 119 -21.07 -24.24 -41.63
N GLU A 120 -21.06 -25.40 -42.29
CA GLU A 120 -20.93 -26.70 -41.63
C GLU A 120 -19.60 -26.85 -40.88
N ARG A 121 -18.49 -26.46 -41.52
CA ARG A 121 -17.16 -26.53 -40.90
C ARG A 121 -17.02 -25.51 -39.78
N ALA A 122 -17.54 -24.30 -39.96
CA ALA A 122 -17.54 -23.26 -38.95
C ALA A 122 -18.28 -23.70 -37.68
N LYS A 123 -19.49 -24.26 -37.82
CA LYS A 123 -20.25 -24.81 -36.69
C LYS A 123 -19.52 -25.96 -36.01
N ALA A 124 -18.94 -26.88 -36.78
CA ALA A 124 -18.19 -28.01 -36.22
C ALA A 124 -16.96 -27.56 -35.40
N ILE A 125 -16.19 -26.58 -35.90
CA ILE A 125 -15.04 -26.01 -35.18
C ILE A 125 -15.52 -25.26 -33.93
N TRP A 126 -16.53 -24.41 -34.07
CA TRP A 126 -17.10 -23.64 -32.98
C TRP A 126 -17.58 -24.53 -31.82
N THR A 127 -18.33 -25.60 -32.11
CA THR A 127 -18.81 -26.54 -31.08
C THR A 127 -17.63 -27.26 -30.41
N LYS A 128 -16.65 -27.72 -31.18
CA LYS A 128 -15.46 -28.41 -30.63
C LYS A 128 -14.67 -27.48 -29.70
N VAL A 129 -14.41 -26.26 -30.11
CA VAL A 129 -13.69 -25.25 -29.31
C VAL A 129 -14.48 -24.90 -28.05
N SER A 130 -15.79 -24.67 -28.19
CA SER A 130 -16.66 -24.34 -27.06
C SER A 130 -16.70 -25.46 -26.02
N VAL A 131 -16.89 -26.70 -26.46
CA VAL A 131 -16.94 -27.87 -25.57
C VAL A 131 -15.59 -28.14 -24.92
N LEU A 132 -14.50 -28.05 -25.69
CA LEU A 132 -13.15 -28.23 -25.15
C LEU A 132 -12.84 -27.22 -24.04
N LEU A 133 -13.11 -25.93 -24.29
CA LEU A 133 -12.92 -24.87 -23.29
C LEU A 133 -13.81 -25.06 -22.07
N LEU A 134 -15.07 -25.46 -22.27
CA LEU A 134 -15.98 -25.75 -21.18
C LEU A 134 -15.45 -26.89 -20.29
N ILE A 135 -14.95 -27.97 -20.89
CA ILE A 135 -14.37 -29.10 -20.16
C ILE A 135 -13.13 -28.65 -19.39
N ILE A 136 -12.23 -27.88 -20.02
CA ILE A 136 -11.03 -27.36 -19.37
C ILE A 136 -11.41 -26.50 -18.16
N LEU A 137 -12.39 -25.60 -18.32
CA LEU A 137 -12.87 -24.74 -17.23
C LEU A 137 -13.47 -25.57 -16.09
N LEU A 138 -14.27 -26.58 -16.42
CA LEU A 138 -14.86 -27.50 -15.45
C LEU A 138 -13.76 -28.28 -14.70
N CYS A 139 -12.78 -28.83 -15.40
CA CYS A 139 -11.64 -29.49 -14.78
C CYS A 139 -10.87 -28.54 -13.87
N LEU A 140 -10.60 -27.32 -14.31
CA LEU A 140 -9.87 -26.32 -13.53
C LEU A 140 -10.56 -26.00 -12.20
N VAL A 141 -11.90 -25.91 -12.19
CA VAL A 141 -12.69 -25.59 -10.99
C VAL A 141 -12.93 -26.82 -10.12
N PHE A 142 -13.33 -27.94 -10.71
CA PHE A 142 -13.82 -29.09 -9.96
C PHE A 142 -12.71 -30.02 -9.47
N ILE A 143 -11.57 -30.14 -10.17
CA ILE A 143 -10.45 -30.97 -9.72
C ILE A 143 -9.91 -30.54 -8.34
N PRO A 144 -9.55 -29.26 -8.10
CA PRO A 144 -9.05 -28.85 -6.80
C PRO A 144 -10.12 -29.00 -5.70
N MET A 145 -11.39 -28.73 -6.02
CA MET A 145 -12.51 -28.91 -5.11
C MET A 145 -12.68 -30.38 -4.69
N ILE A 146 -12.70 -31.30 -5.65
CA ILE A 146 -12.81 -32.74 -5.40
C ILE A 146 -11.61 -33.23 -4.58
N ARG A 147 -10.39 -32.79 -4.94
CA ARG A 147 -9.17 -33.14 -4.20
C ARG A 147 -9.25 -32.70 -2.74
N ALA A 148 -9.72 -31.48 -2.47
CA ALA A 148 -9.87 -30.96 -1.11
C ALA A 148 -10.90 -31.77 -0.31
N ILE A 149 -12.04 -32.10 -0.91
CA ILE A 149 -13.06 -32.92 -0.24
C ILE A 149 -12.54 -34.34 0.05
N LEU A 150 -11.82 -34.95 -0.90
CA LEU A 150 -11.22 -36.28 -0.71
C LEU A 150 -10.18 -36.29 0.40
N SER A 151 -9.29 -35.28 0.44
CA SER A 151 -8.24 -35.18 1.46
C SER A 151 -8.81 -35.03 2.85
N ASP A 152 -9.86 -34.23 3.00
CA ASP A 152 -10.33 -33.81 4.31
C ASP A 152 -11.30 -34.83 4.93
N HIS A 153 -12.06 -35.57 4.11
CA HIS A 153 -13.16 -36.41 4.61
C HIS A 153 -12.99 -37.90 4.33
N ILE A 154 -12.42 -38.28 3.18
CA ILE A 154 -12.42 -39.68 2.73
C ILE A 154 -11.12 -40.40 3.12
N LEU A 155 -9.98 -39.73 2.93
CA LEU A 155 -8.66 -40.28 3.27
C LEU A 155 -8.49 -40.62 4.78
N PRO A 156 -9.01 -39.83 5.73
CA PRO A 156 -8.93 -40.16 7.16
C PRO A 156 -9.83 -41.31 7.62
N LEU A 157 -10.82 -41.73 6.81
CA LEU A 157 -11.72 -42.84 7.13
C LEU A 157 -11.19 -44.22 6.66
N LEU A 158 -10.14 -44.21 5.83
CA LEU A 158 -9.55 -45.39 5.19
C LEU A 158 -8.21 -45.83 5.81
N GLY A 159 -7.70 -45.08 6.78
CA GLY A 159 -6.52 -45.41 7.60
C GLY A 159 -6.88 -45.60 9.06
#